data_AF-A0A923I9F0-F1
#
_entry.id   AF-A0A923I9F0-F1
#
_cell.length_a   1.000
_cell.length_b   1.000
_cell.length_c   1.000
_cell.angle_alpha   90.00
_cell.angle_beta   90.00
_cell.angle_gamma   90.00
#
_symmetry.space_group_name_H-M   'P 1'
#
loop_
_entity.id
_entity.type
_entity.pdbx_description
1 polymer ?
#
loop_
_entity_poly.entity_id
_entity_poly.type
_entity_poly.pdbx_seq_one_letter_code
_entity_poly.pdbx_strand_id
1 'polypeptide(L)'
;MAKSWEEINSRIAAGEAVVVTAEEFSGMAAADGLESAAKKVDVVTTGTFGPMCSSGVFLNFGHSDPPIKMQTITLNDVPASGGLAAVDTYLGITEPSLTRGIEYGGAHVVEDLIRGRAVRLKAIGPGTDCYPRTEIDTWVTLDDLNQAYFFNPRNAYQNYAVAVNSSDRTLYTYLGPLLPRYANATYCSAGALSPLLNDPTYRTIGVGTRCFVAGAAGYVAWEGTQHNPNQVRDEAGVPMAPSGTIAVIADLKQASPEFFAAATFTKYGVSAYVGIGIPIPVLDEEIARTLALTDADLTATIFDYGVDRRSRPSPGRVTYAQLRTGEIEVDGRKVPVGPISSLPAARRIASELKRWIAEERFSLTQPLQLLPQPGTQSFKPLEIRTEEAI
;
A
#
# COMPACT_ATOMS: atom_id res chain seq x y z
N MET A 1 4.13 21.61 24.60
CA MET A 1 3.70 20.52 25.51
C MET A 1 3.39 19.32 24.64
N ALA A 2 3.88 18.13 25.02
CA ALA A 2 3.63 16.91 24.26
C ALA A 2 2.34 16.24 24.76
N LYS A 3 1.45 15.85 23.84
CA LYS A 3 0.28 15.01 24.12
C LYS A 3 0.70 13.55 24.22
N SER A 4 -0.05 12.75 24.96
CA SER A 4 0.16 11.30 25.02
C SER A 4 -0.88 10.52 24.19
N TRP A 5 -0.56 9.27 23.83
CA TRP A 5 -1.52 8.36 23.20
C TRP A 5 -2.76 8.14 24.07
N GLU A 6 -2.57 8.05 25.40
CA GLU A 6 -3.64 7.86 26.38
C GLU A 6 -4.57 9.08 26.47
N GLU A 7 -3.99 10.29 26.46
CA GLU A 7 -4.74 11.54 26.43
C GLU A 7 -5.60 11.63 25.16
N ILE A 8 -4.99 11.41 23.99
CA ILE A 8 -5.69 11.44 22.70
C ILE A 8 -6.81 10.39 22.67
N ASN A 9 -6.53 9.15 23.10
CA ASN A 9 -7.55 8.10 23.14
C ASN A 9 -8.68 8.38 24.13
N SER A 10 -8.39 9.02 25.26
CA SER A 10 -9.42 9.45 26.22
C SER A 10 -10.34 10.50 25.60
N ARG A 11 -9.78 11.45 24.84
CA ARG A 11 -10.55 12.45 24.10
C ARG A 11 -11.35 11.83 22.95
N ILE A 12 -10.80 10.84 22.24
CA ILE A 12 -11.55 10.08 21.23
C ILE A 12 -12.74 9.40 21.89
N ALA A 13 -12.54 8.69 23.00
CA ALA A 13 -13.61 8.00 23.73
C ALA A 13 -14.72 8.97 24.20
N ALA A 14 -14.34 10.16 24.68
CA ALA A 14 -15.26 11.22 25.07
C ALA A 14 -15.98 11.91 23.89
N GLY A 15 -15.50 11.73 22.65
CA GLY A 15 -16.01 12.46 21.48
C GLY A 15 -15.53 13.91 21.40
N GLU A 16 -14.44 14.24 22.08
CA GLU A 16 -13.86 15.59 22.20
C GLU A 16 -12.58 15.77 21.38
N ALA A 17 -12.09 14.70 20.75
CA ALA A 17 -10.90 14.74 19.93
C ALA A 17 -11.11 15.59 18.66
N VAL A 18 -10.19 16.49 18.38
CA VAL A 18 -10.16 17.26 17.14
C VAL A 18 -9.41 16.44 16.09
N VAL A 19 -10.16 15.92 15.13
CA VAL A 19 -9.63 15.09 14.03
C VAL A 19 -9.76 15.84 12.72
N VAL A 20 -8.67 15.92 11.97
CA VAL A 20 -8.62 16.59 10.65
C VAL A 20 -7.88 15.72 9.64
N THR A 21 -7.98 16.02 8.34
CA THR A 21 -7.14 15.41 7.30
C THR A 21 -5.79 16.13 7.19
N ALA A 22 -4.80 15.51 6.54
CA ALA A 22 -3.49 16.18 6.35
C ALA A 22 -3.59 17.48 5.52
N GLU A 23 -4.48 17.53 4.54
CA GLU A 23 -4.75 18.76 3.77
C GLU A 23 -5.41 19.85 4.65
N GLU A 24 -6.35 19.48 5.53
CA GLU A 24 -6.94 20.42 6.49
C GLU A 24 -5.89 20.92 7.51
N PHE A 25 -5.03 20.03 8.01
CA PHE A 25 -4.00 20.37 8.99
C PHE A 25 -2.97 21.36 8.44
N SER A 26 -2.45 21.12 7.24
CA SER A 26 -1.51 22.03 6.58
C SER A 26 -2.14 23.41 6.33
N GLY A 27 -3.41 23.47 5.94
CA GLY A 27 -4.18 24.72 5.84
C GLY A 27 -4.30 25.46 7.18
N MET A 28 -4.61 24.73 8.25
CA MET A 28 -4.67 25.30 9.61
C MET A 28 -3.31 25.80 10.09
N ALA A 29 -2.24 25.05 9.84
CA ALA A 29 -0.88 25.46 10.22
C ALA A 29 -0.44 26.74 9.50
N ALA A 30 -0.81 26.90 8.23
CA ALA A 30 -0.54 28.12 7.46
C ALA A 30 -1.36 29.33 7.96
N ALA A 31 -2.61 29.13 8.37
CA ALA A 31 -3.50 30.20 8.80
C ALA A 31 -3.28 30.62 10.27
N ASP A 32 -3.17 29.65 11.18
CA ASP A 32 -3.15 29.86 12.63
C ASP A 32 -1.75 29.77 13.25
N GLY A 33 -0.77 29.31 12.47
CA GLY A 33 0.58 28.98 12.94
C GLY A 33 0.71 27.55 13.47
N LEU A 34 1.89 26.95 13.28
CA LEU A 34 2.17 25.54 13.60
C LEU A 34 1.89 25.18 15.06
N GLU A 35 2.35 26.00 16.00
CA GLU A 35 2.19 25.75 17.44
C GLU A 35 0.71 25.77 17.85
N SER A 36 -0.07 26.68 17.27
CA SER A 36 -1.51 26.78 17.50
C SER A 36 -2.25 25.56 16.96
N ALA A 37 -1.96 25.18 15.71
CA ALA A 37 -2.53 23.98 15.10
C ALA A 37 -2.18 22.70 15.88
N ALA A 38 -0.93 22.54 16.31
CA ALA A 38 -0.46 21.40 17.09
C ALA A 38 -1.17 21.26 18.44
N LYS A 39 -1.46 22.39 19.11
CA LYS A 39 -2.22 22.39 20.38
C LYS A 39 -3.68 21.98 20.16
N LYS A 40 -4.31 22.50 19.10
CA LYS A 40 -5.75 22.28 18.80
C LYS A 40 -6.06 20.86 18.32
N VAL A 41 -5.27 20.33 17.39
CA VAL A 41 -5.56 19.08 16.70
C VAL A 41 -4.99 17.89 17.46
N ASP A 42 -5.78 16.84 17.63
CA ASP A 42 -5.36 15.61 18.31
C ASP A 42 -4.90 14.54 17.32
N VAL A 43 -5.57 14.43 16.17
CA VAL A 43 -5.28 13.40 15.16
C VAL A 43 -5.35 13.98 13.75
N VAL A 44 -4.36 13.64 12.94
CA VAL A 44 -4.35 13.90 11.49
C VAL A 44 -4.53 12.59 10.73
N THR A 45 -5.50 12.57 9.84
CA THR A 45 -5.83 11.39 9.02
C THR A 45 -5.20 11.51 7.65
N THR A 46 -4.62 10.39 7.20
CA THR A 46 -3.91 10.28 5.93
C THR A 46 -4.55 9.18 5.08
N GLY A 47 -4.25 9.18 3.79
CA GLY A 47 -4.84 8.24 2.84
C GLY A 47 -4.04 8.12 1.55
N THR A 48 -3.99 6.92 1.01
CA THR A 48 -3.45 6.65 -0.32
C THR A 48 -4.27 5.59 -1.02
N PHE A 49 -4.43 5.74 -2.34
CA PHE A 49 -5.08 4.78 -3.21
C PHE A 49 -4.29 4.68 -4.50
N GLY A 50 -3.55 3.61 -4.67
CA GLY A 50 -2.67 3.39 -5.81
C GLY A 50 -2.43 1.91 -6.04
N PRO A 51 -1.75 1.54 -7.14
CA PRO A 51 -1.45 0.15 -7.42
C PRO A 51 -0.49 -0.42 -6.36
N MET A 52 -0.93 -1.47 -5.69
CA MET A 52 -0.19 -2.14 -4.63
C MET A 52 -0.03 -3.62 -4.97
N CYS A 53 0.85 -3.90 -5.95
CA CYS A 53 1.07 -5.27 -6.46
C CYS A 53 1.54 -6.27 -5.39
N SER A 54 2.13 -5.81 -4.29
CA SER A 54 2.63 -6.66 -3.22
C SER A 54 1.59 -6.88 -2.12
N SER A 55 0.45 -7.41 -2.56
CA SER A 55 -0.71 -7.74 -1.75
C SER A 55 -1.15 -9.18 -1.98
N GLY A 56 -1.95 -9.71 -1.07
CA GLY A 56 -2.48 -11.06 -1.16
C GLY A 56 -3.39 -11.38 0.02
N VAL A 57 -4.03 -12.53 -0.07
CA VAL A 57 -5.00 -12.98 0.93
C VAL A 57 -4.67 -14.39 1.39
N PHE A 58 -4.81 -14.63 2.69
CA PHE A 58 -4.92 -15.98 3.22
C PHE A 58 -6.39 -16.37 3.27
N LEU A 59 -6.69 -17.57 2.81
CA LEU A 59 -8.03 -18.14 2.78
C LEU A 59 -8.02 -19.53 3.42
N ASN A 60 -9.04 -19.82 4.22
CA ASN A 60 -9.32 -21.16 4.75
C ASN A 60 -10.70 -21.62 4.26
N PHE A 61 -10.72 -22.73 3.50
CA PHE A 61 -11.94 -23.24 2.86
C PHE A 61 -12.77 -24.17 3.76
N GLY A 62 -12.20 -24.64 4.88
CA GLY A 62 -12.75 -25.77 5.62
C GLY A 62 -12.58 -27.10 4.87
N HIS A 63 -12.80 -28.21 5.59
CA HIS A 63 -12.74 -29.54 4.98
C HIS A 63 -14.06 -29.89 4.27
N SER A 64 -13.92 -30.49 3.10
CA SER A 64 -14.98 -31.26 2.46
C SER A 64 -15.25 -32.58 3.21
N ASP A 65 -16.31 -33.28 2.84
CA ASP A 65 -16.56 -34.66 3.26
C ASP A 65 -16.55 -35.60 2.03
N PRO A 66 -15.65 -36.60 1.95
CA PRO A 66 -14.47 -36.80 2.81
C PRO A 66 -13.47 -35.63 2.77
N PRO A 67 -12.60 -35.50 3.80
CA PRO A 67 -11.64 -34.41 3.91
C PRO A 67 -10.50 -34.53 2.88
N ILE A 68 -9.97 -33.37 2.49
CA ILE A 68 -8.90 -33.22 1.48
C ILE A 68 -7.70 -32.46 2.06
N LYS A 69 -6.50 -32.84 1.59
CA LYS A 69 -5.25 -32.08 1.75
C LYS A 69 -4.89 -31.48 0.40
N MET A 70 -5.26 -30.22 0.20
CA MET A 70 -5.07 -29.49 -1.03
C MET A 70 -3.58 -29.16 -1.26
N GLN A 71 -3.05 -29.51 -2.42
CA GLN A 71 -1.65 -29.27 -2.79
C GLN A 71 -1.55 -28.37 -4.02
N THR A 72 -2.25 -28.70 -5.09
CA THR A 72 -2.40 -27.85 -6.26
C THR A 72 -3.77 -27.20 -6.18
N ILE A 73 -3.82 -25.87 -6.07
CA ILE A 73 -5.05 -25.11 -5.83
C ILE A 73 -5.21 -24.06 -6.92
N THR A 74 -6.42 -23.92 -7.44
CA THR A 74 -6.79 -22.79 -8.28
C THR A 74 -8.13 -22.20 -7.86
N LEU A 75 -8.26 -20.88 -8.03
CA LEU A 75 -9.47 -20.10 -7.82
C LEU A 75 -9.81 -19.39 -9.13
N ASN A 76 -10.90 -19.77 -9.80
CA ASN A 76 -11.20 -19.32 -11.17
C ASN A 76 -10.00 -19.51 -12.13
N ASP A 77 -9.36 -20.68 -12.05
CA ASP A 77 -8.14 -21.04 -12.78
C ASP A 77 -6.92 -20.11 -12.50
N VAL A 78 -6.94 -19.32 -11.42
CA VAL A 78 -5.77 -18.60 -10.90
C VAL A 78 -5.06 -19.49 -9.88
N PRO A 79 -3.77 -19.82 -10.07
CA PRO A 79 -3.00 -20.57 -9.10
C PRO A 79 -3.00 -19.91 -7.71
N ALA A 80 -3.07 -20.72 -6.66
CA ALA A 80 -2.91 -20.27 -5.28
C ALA A 80 -1.90 -21.17 -4.57
N SER A 81 -1.15 -20.63 -3.61
CA SER A 81 -0.10 -21.37 -2.91
C SER A 81 -0.70 -22.48 -2.05
N GLY A 82 -0.38 -23.74 -2.39
CA GLY A 82 -0.53 -24.87 -1.48
C GLY A 82 0.63 -24.96 -0.48
N GLY A 83 0.62 -25.99 0.35
CA GLY A 83 1.74 -26.29 1.26
C GLY A 83 1.74 -25.54 2.59
N LEU A 84 0.73 -24.70 2.85
CA LEU A 84 0.54 -24.05 4.17
C LEU A 84 -0.02 -25.05 5.19
N ALA A 85 -1.04 -25.81 4.80
CA ALA A 85 -1.61 -26.92 5.56
C ALA A 85 -2.53 -27.75 4.64
N ALA A 86 -3.73 -28.13 5.08
CA ALA A 86 -4.63 -29.01 4.34
C ALA A 86 -5.68 -28.26 3.51
N VAL A 87 -6.23 -27.15 4.00
CA VAL A 87 -7.32 -26.40 3.33
C VAL A 87 -7.09 -24.89 3.39
N ASP A 88 -5.82 -24.52 3.54
CA ASP A 88 -5.33 -23.14 3.65
C ASP A 88 -4.53 -22.79 2.39
N THR A 89 -4.71 -21.56 1.92
CA THR A 89 -3.96 -21.06 0.78
C THR A 89 -3.57 -19.60 0.96
N TYR A 90 -2.50 -19.19 0.29
CA TYR A 90 -2.19 -17.78 0.05
C TYR A 90 -2.36 -17.49 -1.44
N LEU A 91 -3.17 -16.49 -1.76
CA LEU A 91 -3.38 -16.02 -3.13
C LEU A 91 -2.70 -14.66 -3.30
N GLY A 92 -1.62 -14.63 -4.08
CA GLY A 92 -0.97 -13.39 -4.48
C GLY A 92 -1.78 -12.67 -5.56
N ILE A 93 -2.00 -11.35 -5.41
CA ILE A 93 -2.91 -10.64 -6.33
C ILE A 93 -2.37 -10.53 -7.77
N THR A 94 -1.05 -10.67 -7.96
CA THR A 94 -0.40 -10.55 -9.27
C THR A 94 -0.41 -11.86 -10.05
N GLU A 95 -0.84 -12.96 -9.44
CA GLU A 95 -0.86 -14.27 -10.08
C GLU A 95 -1.86 -14.26 -11.24
N PRO A 96 -1.45 -14.53 -12.49
CA PRO A 96 -2.34 -14.54 -13.63
C PRO A 96 -3.19 -15.81 -13.67
N SER A 97 -4.35 -15.74 -14.33
CA SER A 97 -5.14 -16.92 -14.66
C SER A 97 -4.42 -17.79 -15.69
N LEU A 98 -4.45 -19.12 -15.48
CA LEU A 98 -3.91 -20.09 -16.43
C LEU A 98 -4.66 -20.07 -17.78
N THR A 99 -5.94 -19.69 -17.77
CA THR A 99 -6.81 -19.73 -18.96
C THR A 99 -7.04 -18.34 -19.56
N ARG A 100 -7.02 -17.28 -18.75
CA ARG A 100 -7.28 -15.89 -19.17
C ARG A 100 -6.04 -15.00 -19.21
N GLY A 101 -4.87 -15.48 -18.79
CA GLY A 101 -3.64 -14.71 -18.76
C GLY A 101 -3.77 -13.48 -17.86
N ILE A 102 -3.33 -12.31 -18.33
CA ILE A 102 -3.35 -11.06 -17.54
C ILE A 102 -4.73 -10.39 -17.46
N GLU A 103 -5.71 -10.84 -18.26
CA GLU A 103 -7.07 -10.29 -18.26
C GLU A 103 -7.88 -10.72 -17.01
N TYR A 104 -7.32 -11.63 -16.20
CA TYR A 104 -7.86 -12.04 -14.92
C TYR A 104 -6.75 -12.64 -14.05
N GLY A 105 -6.81 -12.45 -12.74
CA GLY A 105 -5.77 -12.97 -11.85
C GLY A 105 -6.18 -12.84 -10.39
N GLY A 106 -5.21 -12.99 -9.47
CA GLY A 106 -5.48 -13.01 -8.04
C GLY A 106 -6.23 -11.77 -7.55
N ALA A 107 -5.90 -10.58 -8.06
CA ALA A 107 -6.63 -9.34 -7.77
C ALA A 107 -8.12 -9.43 -8.13
N HIS A 108 -8.44 -10.05 -9.27
CA HIS A 108 -9.81 -10.18 -9.75
C HIS A 108 -10.59 -11.21 -8.95
N VAL A 109 -9.95 -12.31 -8.53
CA VAL A 109 -10.53 -13.27 -7.58
C VAL A 109 -10.88 -12.57 -6.26
N VAL A 110 -9.95 -11.76 -5.72
CA VAL A 110 -10.18 -11.01 -4.48
C VAL A 110 -11.33 -10.01 -4.65
N GLU A 111 -11.37 -9.26 -5.75
CA GLU A 111 -12.47 -8.34 -6.04
C GLU A 111 -13.82 -9.09 -6.19
N ASP A 112 -13.83 -10.25 -6.85
CA ASP A 112 -15.01 -11.09 -6.99
C ASP A 112 -15.55 -11.51 -5.61
N LEU A 113 -14.68 -11.99 -4.72
CA LEU A 113 -15.05 -12.37 -3.36
C LEU A 113 -15.58 -11.18 -2.56
N ILE A 114 -14.92 -10.03 -2.58
CA ILE A 114 -15.37 -8.80 -1.89
C ILE A 114 -16.75 -8.35 -2.40
N ARG A 115 -17.05 -8.58 -3.68
CA ARG A 115 -18.36 -8.28 -4.29
C ARG A 115 -19.41 -9.37 -4.06
N GLY A 116 -19.11 -10.40 -3.27
CA GLY A 116 -20.01 -11.52 -2.99
C GLY A 116 -20.21 -12.47 -4.18
N ARG A 117 -19.34 -12.41 -5.20
CA ARG A 117 -19.40 -13.32 -6.35
C ARG A 117 -18.73 -14.65 -6.00
N ALA A 118 -19.35 -15.75 -6.43
CA ALA A 118 -18.79 -17.08 -6.26
C ALA A 118 -17.54 -17.28 -7.13
N VAL A 119 -16.55 -17.96 -6.57
CA VAL A 119 -15.28 -18.33 -7.21
C VAL A 119 -15.18 -19.84 -7.26
N ARG A 120 -14.79 -20.38 -8.41
CA ARG A 120 -14.59 -21.81 -8.61
C ARG A 120 -13.29 -22.25 -7.97
N LEU A 121 -13.38 -23.06 -6.93
CA LEU A 121 -12.25 -23.72 -6.28
C LEU A 121 -12.02 -25.08 -6.93
N LYS A 122 -10.82 -25.27 -7.50
CA LYS A 122 -10.33 -26.61 -7.87
C LYS A 122 -9.09 -26.91 -7.08
N ALA A 123 -9.03 -28.10 -6.48
CA ALA A 123 -7.82 -28.56 -5.83
C ALA A 123 -7.57 -30.04 -6.02
N ILE A 124 -6.28 -30.39 -6.08
CA ILE A 124 -5.78 -31.76 -6.14
C ILE A 124 -4.82 -31.97 -4.98
N GLY A 125 -4.90 -33.16 -4.38
CA GLY A 125 -4.05 -33.62 -3.29
C GLY A 125 -3.63 -35.08 -3.46
N PRO A 126 -2.59 -35.53 -2.74
CA PRO A 126 -2.04 -36.87 -2.91
C PRO A 126 -2.95 -37.99 -2.38
N GLY A 127 -3.94 -37.65 -1.53
CA GLY A 127 -4.70 -38.62 -0.75
C GLY A 127 -3.88 -39.18 0.41
N THR A 128 -4.41 -39.17 1.62
CA THR A 128 -3.80 -39.80 2.80
C THR A 128 -4.88 -40.44 3.67
N ASP A 129 -4.51 -41.22 4.67
CA ASP A 129 -5.47 -41.83 5.61
C ASP A 129 -6.32 -40.77 6.34
N CYS A 130 -5.73 -39.62 6.68
CA CYS A 130 -6.46 -38.49 7.28
C CYS A 130 -7.25 -37.66 6.27
N TYR A 131 -6.89 -37.70 4.99
CA TYR A 131 -7.43 -36.86 3.92
C TYR A 131 -7.65 -37.70 2.65
N PRO A 132 -8.66 -38.59 2.64
CA PRO A 132 -8.78 -39.59 1.58
C PRO A 132 -9.27 -39.01 0.25
N ARG A 133 -9.86 -37.81 0.24
CA ARG A 133 -10.23 -37.12 -0.99
C ARG A 133 -8.97 -36.62 -1.71
N THR A 134 -8.85 -36.95 -2.99
CA THR A 134 -7.73 -36.56 -3.85
C THR A 134 -8.04 -35.36 -4.74
N GLU A 135 -9.33 -35.09 -5.02
CA GLU A 135 -9.74 -33.99 -5.89
C GLU A 135 -11.03 -33.32 -5.41
N ILE A 136 -11.16 -32.03 -5.70
CA ILE A 136 -12.36 -31.24 -5.51
C ILE A 136 -12.50 -30.20 -6.62
N ASP A 137 -13.72 -30.00 -7.10
CA ASP A 137 -14.12 -28.93 -8.03
C ASP A 137 -15.48 -28.41 -7.54
N THR A 138 -15.48 -27.21 -6.97
CA THR A 138 -16.65 -26.62 -6.31
C THR A 138 -16.65 -25.11 -6.45
N TRP A 139 -17.67 -24.45 -5.91
CA TRP A 139 -17.78 -22.99 -5.85
C TRP A 139 -17.84 -22.54 -4.40
N VAL A 140 -17.16 -21.44 -4.11
CA VAL A 140 -17.14 -20.80 -2.78
C VAL A 140 -17.37 -19.31 -2.93
N THR A 141 -18.11 -18.72 -2.01
CA THR A 141 -18.23 -17.28 -1.79
C THR A 141 -17.35 -16.86 -0.62
N LEU A 142 -17.21 -15.55 -0.38
CA LEU A 142 -16.47 -15.04 0.78
C LEU A 142 -17.12 -15.46 2.12
N ASP A 143 -18.45 -15.61 2.14
CA ASP A 143 -19.21 -15.99 3.34
C ASP A 143 -18.98 -17.46 3.71
N ASP A 144 -18.72 -18.33 2.73
CA ASP A 144 -18.46 -19.76 2.95
C ASP A 144 -17.10 -20.03 3.62
N LEU A 145 -16.15 -19.09 3.55
CA LEU A 145 -14.78 -19.28 4.05
C LEU A 145 -14.72 -19.14 5.57
N ASN A 146 -13.99 -20.01 6.26
CA ASN A 146 -13.82 -19.88 7.72
C ASN A 146 -12.99 -18.64 8.09
N GLN A 147 -11.94 -18.39 7.31
CA GLN A 147 -11.03 -17.25 7.48
C GLN A 147 -10.68 -16.70 6.11
N ALA A 148 -10.70 -15.37 6.00
CA ALA A 148 -10.28 -14.65 4.82
C ALA A 148 -9.70 -13.31 5.26
N TYR A 149 -8.41 -13.08 5.06
CA TYR A 149 -7.77 -11.83 5.47
C TYR A 149 -6.67 -11.42 4.50
N PHE A 150 -6.53 -10.11 4.32
CA PHE A 150 -5.36 -9.56 3.66
C PHE A 150 -4.12 -9.82 4.51
N PHE A 151 -3.07 -10.32 3.88
CA PHE A 151 -1.72 -10.18 4.41
C PHE A 151 -0.87 -9.61 3.28
N ASN A 152 -0.72 -8.30 3.29
CA ASN A 152 0.02 -7.61 2.24
C ASN A 152 1.45 -7.41 2.73
N PRO A 153 2.43 -8.14 2.18
CA PRO A 153 3.81 -8.08 2.68
C PRO A 153 4.49 -6.74 2.40
N ARG A 154 3.92 -5.88 1.55
CA ARG A 154 4.50 -4.58 1.22
C ARG A 154 3.49 -3.62 0.57
N ASN A 155 3.08 -2.58 1.27
CA ASN A 155 2.18 -1.53 0.81
C ASN A 155 2.69 -0.14 1.22
N ALA A 156 1.97 0.89 0.77
CA ALA A 156 2.18 2.31 1.10
C ALA A 156 3.66 2.74 1.07
N TYR A 157 4.31 2.63 -0.09
CA TYR A 157 5.69 3.12 -0.26
C TYR A 157 5.85 4.58 0.19
N GLN A 158 6.90 4.83 0.98
CA GLN A 158 7.31 6.15 1.42
C GLN A 158 8.04 6.85 0.28
N ASN A 159 7.39 7.87 -0.28
CA ASN A 159 7.76 8.48 -1.56
C ASN A 159 7.85 7.46 -2.70
N TYR A 160 8.03 7.94 -3.92
CA TYR A 160 8.16 7.05 -5.07
C TYR A 160 8.94 7.68 -6.22
N ALA A 161 9.08 6.91 -7.29
CA ALA A 161 9.72 7.36 -8.53
C ALA A 161 8.74 8.18 -9.38
N VAL A 162 9.26 9.22 -10.02
CA VAL A 162 8.68 9.78 -11.24
C VAL A 162 9.37 9.09 -12.41
N ALA A 163 8.63 8.24 -13.14
CA ALA A 163 9.18 7.43 -14.19
C ALA A 163 9.11 8.16 -15.54
N VAL A 164 10.23 8.19 -16.26
CA VAL A 164 10.35 8.68 -17.63
C VAL A 164 11.07 7.65 -18.50
N ASN A 165 11.11 7.87 -19.81
CA ASN A 165 11.74 6.95 -20.75
C ASN A 165 12.53 7.70 -21.83
N SER A 166 13.85 7.63 -21.76
CA SER A 166 14.75 8.22 -22.77
C SER A 166 14.88 7.40 -24.05
N SER A 167 14.52 6.12 -24.02
CA SER A 167 14.69 5.19 -25.15
C SER A 167 13.79 5.51 -26.34
N ASP A 168 14.02 4.84 -27.46
CA ASP A 168 13.27 5.01 -28.71
C ASP A 168 12.01 4.14 -28.81
N ARG A 169 11.76 3.28 -27.82
CA ARG A 169 10.61 2.35 -27.76
C ARG A 169 9.69 2.64 -26.57
N THR A 170 8.42 2.25 -26.69
CA THR A 170 7.47 2.33 -25.57
C THR A 170 7.80 1.27 -24.53
N LEU A 171 7.87 1.65 -23.26
CA LEU A 171 8.01 0.73 -22.14
C LEU A 171 6.66 0.53 -21.46
N TYR A 172 6.40 -0.68 -20.98
CA TYR A 172 5.19 -1.03 -20.26
C TYR A 172 5.59 -1.42 -18.83
N THR A 173 5.16 -0.64 -17.84
CA THR A 173 5.66 -0.72 -16.46
C THR A 173 4.51 -0.81 -15.46
N TYR A 174 4.84 -1.03 -14.18
CA TYR A 174 3.89 -0.91 -13.07
C TYR A 174 3.36 0.52 -12.85
N LEU A 175 4.00 1.52 -13.45
CA LEU A 175 3.52 2.91 -13.50
C LEU A 175 2.82 3.22 -14.83
N GLY A 176 2.40 2.20 -15.58
CA GLY A 176 1.77 2.36 -16.89
C GLY A 176 2.76 2.54 -18.04
N PRO A 177 2.25 2.88 -19.24
CA PRO A 177 3.07 3.07 -20.43
C PRO A 177 3.95 4.32 -20.33
N LEU A 178 5.25 4.15 -20.61
CA LEU A 178 6.20 5.23 -20.77
C LEU A 178 6.59 5.33 -22.25
N LEU A 179 6.20 6.44 -22.86
CA LEU A 179 6.38 6.73 -24.28
C LEU A 179 7.84 7.10 -24.58
N PRO A 180 8.33 6.81 -25.80
CA PRO A 180 9.72 7.08 -26.19
C PRO A 180 10.15 8.55 -25.99
N ARG A 181 11.47 8.77 -25.84
CA ARG A 181 12.13 10.08 -25.93
C ARG A 181 11.54 11.16 -25.01
N TYR A 182 11.23 10.79 -23.77
CA TYR A 182 10.63 11.65 -22.75
C TYR A 182 9.23 12.19 -23.13
N ALA A 183 8.45 11.44 -23.92
CA ALA A 183 7.13 11.90 -24.36
C ALA A 183 6.08 11.92 -23.24
N ASN A 184 6.29 11.25 -22.12
CA ASN A 184 5.50 11.41 -20.89
C ASN A 184 6.31 11.05 -19.64
N ALA A 185 5.76 11.45 -18.49
CA ALA A 185 6.16 10.97 -17.18
C ALA A 185 4.94 10.43 -16.43
N THR A 186 5.16 9.44 -15.57
CA THR A 186 4.13 8.89 -14.69
C THR A 186 4.64 8.78 -13.27
N TYR A 187 3.79 9.00 -12.30
CA TYR A 187 4.18 8.95 -10.89
C TYR A 187 3.09 8.33 -10.02
N CYS A 188 3.49 7.87 -8.83
CA CYS A 188 2.57 7.41 -7.81
C CYS A 188 2.96 7.98 -6.45
N SER A 189 2.12 8.87 -5.93
CA SER A 189 1.81 8.97 -4.50
C SER A 189 0.61 9.92 -4.33
N ALA A 190 -0.03 9.83 -3.18
CA ALA A 190 -0.99 10.84 -2.74
C ALA A 190 -0.31 12.15 -2.28
N GLY A 191 1.03 12.23 -2.32
CA GLY A 191 1.79 13.43 -1.94
C GLY A 191 1.60 13.73 -0.45
N ALA A 192 1.20 14.96 -0.12
CA ALA A 192 0.95 15.42 1.24
C ALA A 192 -0.14 14.62 1.99
N LEU A 193 -0.97 13.84 1.30
CA LEU A 193 -1.93 12.96 1.96
C LEU A 193 -1.37 11.55 2.25
N SER A 194 -0.18 11.21 1.75
CA SER A 194 0.39 9.86 1.89
C SER A 194 0.80 9.56 3.34
N PRO A 195 0.41 8.41 3.90
CA PRO A 195 0.70 8.08 5.30
C PRO A 195 2.17 8.19 5.71
N LEU A 196 3.07 7.52 5.00
CA LEU A 196 4.49 7.49 5.38
C LEU A 196 5.24 8.79 5.07
N LEU A 197 4.69 9.69 4.25
CA LEU A 197 5.29 11.02 4.04
C LEU A 197 4.95 11.98 5.18
N ASN A 198 3.83 11.75 5.86
CA ASN A 198 3.41 12.53 7.04
C ASN A 198 4.12 12.09 8.33
N ASP A 199 4.61 10.85 8.39
CA ASP A 199 5.48 10.33 9.45
C ASP A 199 6.83 9.86 8.86
N PRO A 200 7.66 10.79 8.35
CA PRO A 200 8.81 10.46 7.50
C PRO A 200 9.86 9.62 8.22
N THR A 201 9.96 9.72 9.54
CA THR A 201 10.90 8.95 10.37
C THR A 201 10.19 7.88 11.21
N TYR A 202 8.94 7.52 10.89
CA TYR A 202 8.21 6.42 11.56
C TYR A 202 8.15 6.57 13.09
N ARG A 203 7.93 7.80 13.59
CA ARG A 203 7.81 8.08 15.02
C ARG A 203 6.52 7.54 15.61
N THR A 204 5.49 7.39 14.79
CA THR A 204 4.14 6.99 15.18
C THR A 204 3.64 5.73 14.48
N ILE A 205 4.23 5.38 13.33
CA ILE A 205 3.87 4.21 12.55
C ILE A 205 4.87 3.08 12.84
N GLY A 206 4.35 1.94 13.30
CA GLY A 206 5.12 0.74 13.61
C GLY A 206 4.23 -0.49 13.73
N VAL A 207 4.81 -1.61 14.17
CA VAL A 207 4.07 -2.86 14.35
C VAL A 207 2.93 -2.65 15.35
N GLY A 208 1.71 -3.02 14.96
CA GLY A 208 0.50 -2.83 15.76
C GLY A 208 -0.20 -1.48 15.58
N THR A 209 0.34 -0.55 14.80
CA THR A 209 -0.38 0.69 14.44
C THR A 209 -1.69 0.33 13.73
N ARG A 210 -2.82 0.78 14.27
CA ARG A 210 -4.14 0.63 13.64
C ARG A 210 -4.25 1.44 12.36
N CYS A 211 -4.81 0.84 11.33
CA CYS A 211 -4.96 1.48 10.02
C CYS A 211 -6.26 1.07 9.34
N PHE A 212 -6.59 1.81 8.29
CA PHE A 212 -7.61 1.50 7.30
C PHE A 212 -6.95 0.70 6.18
N VAL A 213 -7.50 -0.46 5.83
CA VAL A 213 -7.04 -1.31 4.73
C VAL A 213 -8.23 -1.75 3.89
N ALA A 214 -8.35 -1.21 2.68
CA ALA A 214 -9.40 -1.54 1.73
C ALA A 214 -10.83 -1.48 2.32
N GLY A 215 -11.12 -0.56 3.23
CA GLY A 215 -12.42 -0.43 3.89
C GLY A 215 -12.54 -1.18 5.22
N ALA A 216 -11.59 -2.04 5.56
CA ALA A 216 -11.56 -2.76 6.83
C ALA A 216 -10.60 -2.11 7.84
N ALA A 217 -10.91 -2.27 9.12
CA ALA A 217 -9.95 -2.01 10.18
C ALA A 217 -8.81 -3.05 10.12
N GLY A 218 -7.57 -2.59 10.19
CA GLY A 218 -6.38 -3.42 10.10
C GLY A 218 -5.25 -2.91 10.97
N TYR A 219 -4.10 -3.54 10.80
CA TYR A 219 -2.88 -3.21 11.52
C TYR A 219 -1.67 -3.24 10.58
N VAL A 220 -0.66 -2.43 10.91
CA VAL A 220 0.69 -2.64 10.41
C VAL A 220 1.23 -3.93 11.05
N ALA A 221 1.45 -4.95 10.22
CA ALA A 221 1.91 -6.26 10.66
C ALA A 221 3.44 -6.33 10.77
N TRP A 222 4.16 -5.59 9.92
CA TRP A 222 5.63 -5.53 9.88
C TRP A 222 6.12 -4.32 9.05
N GLU A 223 7.43 -4.11 8.92
CA GLU A 223 8.04 -3.04 8.11
C GLU A 223 7.84 -3.21 6.59
N GLY A 224 7.50 -4.41 6.14
CA GLY A 224 7.33 -4.74 4.74
C GLY A 224 8.64 -5.12 4.02
N THR A 225 8.52 -6.02 3.04
CA THR A 225 9.67 -6.79 2.51
C THR A 225 10.70 -5.99 1.72
N GLN A 226 10.44 -4.72 1.40
CA GLN A 226 11.43 -3.82 0.82
C GLN A 226 11.54 -2.51 1.60
N HIS A 227 11.30 -2.54 2.91
CA HIS A 227 11.48 -1.37 3.77
C HIS A 227 12.93 -0.89 3.67
N ASN A 228 13.13 0.34 3.18
CA ASN A 228 14.45 0.94 3.08
C ASN A 228 14.44 2.35 3.69
N PRO A 229 14.78 2.50 4.98
CA PRO A 229 14.73 3.80 5.65
C PRO A 229 15.92 4.71 5.33
N ASN A 230 16.95 4.19 4.65
CA ASN A 230 18.25 4.84 4.45
C ASN A 230 18.36 5.61 3.12
N GLN A 231 17.24 5.91 2.47
CA GLN A 231 17.28 6.84 1.34
C GLN A 231 17.72 8.22 1.80
N VAL A 232 18.29 8.99 0.86
CA VAL A 232 18.65 10.38 1.11
C VAL A 232 17.38 11.17 1.47
N ARG A 233 17.45 11.91 2.57
CA ARG A 233 16.37 12.73 3.11
C ARG A 233 16.71 14.21 3.02
N ASP A 234 15.70 15.05 2.93
CA ASP A 234 15.86 16.51 3.00
C ASP A 234 15.97 17.00 4.46
N GLU A 235 16.01 18.32 4.64
CA GLU A 235 16.12 18.97 5.95
C GLU A 235 14.89 18.73 6.85
N ALA A 236 13.73 18.41 6.26
CA ALA A 236 12.53 18.02 6.99
C ALA A 236 12.49 16.52 7.33
N GLY A 237 13.53 15.76 6.96
CA GLY A 237 13.64 14.33 7.18
C GLY A 237 12.85 13.48 6.19
N VAL A 238 12.25 14.08 5.16
CA VAL A 238 11.44 13.39 4.14
C VAL A 238 12.38 12.74 3.12
N PRO A 239 12.19 11.45 2.76
CA PRO A 239 13.05 10.83 1.76
C PRO A 239 12.75 11.40 0.38
N MET A 240 13.77 11.61 -0.44
CA MET A 240 13.63 12.19 -1.78
C MET A 240 13.48 11.13 -2.89
N ALA A 241 13.51 9.85 -2.53
CA ALA A 241 13.43 8.69 -3.42
C ALA A 241 12.63 7.54 -2.75
N PRO A 242 12.23 6.47 -3.47
CA PRO A 242 11.46 5.37 -2.88
C PRO A 242 12.15 4.76 -1.65
N SER A 243 11.51 4.84 -0.48
CA SER A 243 12.12 4.53 0.82
C SER A 243 11.36 3.42 1.56
N GLY A 244 10.88 3.68 2.78
CA GLY A 244 10.17 2.70 3.60
C GLY A 244 8.89 2.15 2.97
N THR A 245 8.45 1.03 3.49
CA THR A 245 7.16 0.42 3.20
C THR A 245 6.51 -0.01 4.50
N ILE A 246 5.34 -0.64 4.44
CA ILE A 246 4.72 -1.35 5.56
C ILE A 246 4.11 -2.66 5.07
N ALA A 247 4.12 -3.70 5.90
CA ALA A 247 3.22 -4.84 5.73
C ALA A 247 1.93 -4.57 6.50
N VAL A 248 0.78 -4.94 5.95
CA VAL A 248 -0.52 -4.74 6.61
C VAL A 248 -1.33 -6.02 6.64
N ILE A 249 -2.15 -6.16 7.68
CA ILE A 249 -3.12 -7.24 7.87
C ILE A 249 -4.50 -6.65 8.15
N ALA A 250 -5.54 -7.20 7.52
CA ALA A 250 -6.93 -6.78 7.76
C ALA A 250 -7.91 -7.87 7.34
N ASP A 251 -9.09 -7.89 7.96
CA ASP A 251 -10.15 -8.83 7.64
C ASP A 251 -10.73 -8.56 6.24
N LEU A 252 -10.63 -9.55 5.34
CA LEU A 252 -11.14 -9.43 3.98
C LEU A 252 -12.67 -9.37 3.97
N LYS A 253 -13.33 -10.01 4.94
CA LYS A 253 -14.80 -10.03 5.04
C LYS A 253 -15.39 -8.66 5.38
N GLN A 254 -14.58 -7.74 5.89
CA GLN A 254 -14.95 -6.36 6.20
C GLN A 254 -14.46 -5.37 5.12
N ALA A 255 -13.80 -5.86 4.07
CA ALA A 255 -13.32 -5.03 3.00
C ALA A 255 -14.47 -4.51 2.12
N SER A 256 -14.25 -3.39 1.46
CA SER A 256 -15.22 -2.74 0.58
C SER A 256 -14.69 -2.63 -0.85
N PRO A 257 -15.52 -2.93 -1.87
CA PRO A 257 -15.15 -2.77 -3.27
C PRO A 257 -14.98 -1.29 -3.69
N GLU A 258 -15.31 -0.33 -2.82
CA GLU A 258 -14.98 1.08 -3.04
C GLU A 258 -13.47 1.36 -2.86
N PHE A 259 -12.82 0.58 -1.99
CA PHE A 259 -11.43 0.78 -1.58
C PHE A 259 -10.50 -0.35 -1.99
N PHE A 260 -10.99 -1.24 -2.86
CA PHE A 260 -10.22 -2.26 -3.56
C PHE A 260 -10.70 -2.37 -5.00
N ALA A 261 -9.80 -2.31 -5.97
CA ALA A 261 -10.13 -2.50 -7.38
C ALA A 261 -9.06 -3.34 -8.08
N ALA A 262 -9.46 -4.42 -8.76
CA ALA A 262 -8.54 -5.17 -9.60
C ALA A 262 -8.09 -4.31 -10.79
N ALA A 263 -6.86 -4.53 -11.24
CA ALA A 263 -6.30 -3.81 -12.38
C ALA A 263 -5.45 -4.73 -13.25
N THR A 264 -5.47 -4.46 -14.55
CA THR A 264 -4.58 -5.08 -15.53
C THR A 264 -3.78 -3.99 -16.20
N PHE A 265 -2.46 -4.05 -16.05
CA PHE A 265 -1.53 -3.16 -16.73
C PHE A 265 -1.04 -3.84 -18.00
N THR A 266 -1.38 -3.28 -19.15
CA THR A 266 -1.02 -3.82 -20.48
C THR A 266 0.46 -4.16 -20.54
N LYS A 267 0.78 -5.41 -20.90
CA LYS A 267 2.16 -5.95 -20.99
C LYS A 267 3.01 -5.90 -19.71
N TYR A 268 2.43 -5.53 -18.57
CA TYR A 268 3.07 -5.62 -17.27
C TYR A 268 2.47 -6.76 -16.43
N GLY A 269 1.15 -6.80 -16.26
CA GLY A 269 0.46 -7.87 -15.55
C GLY A 269 -0.70 -7.41 -14.68
N VAL A 270 -1.20 -8.34 -13.86
CA VAL A 270 -2.29 -8.13 -12.90
C VAL A 270 -1.76 -7.37 -11.68
N SER A 271 -2.57 -6.46 -11.15
CA SER A 271 -2.32 -5.71 -9.93
C SER A 271 -3.66 -5.34 -9.28
N ALA A 272 -3.64 -4.59 -8.18
CA ALA A 272 -4.84 -4.03 -7.57
C ALA A 272 -4.56 -2.64 -7.03
N TYR A 273 -5.56 -1.78 -7.09
CA TYR A 273 -5.59 -0.57 -6.30
C TYR A 273 -6.11 -0.91 -4.91
N VAL A 274 -5.35 -0.54 -3.89
CA VAL A 274 -5.68 -0.82 -2.48
C VAL A 274 -5.66 0.50 -1.72
N GLY A 275 -6.73 0.77 -0.97
CA GLY A 275 -6.80 1.92 -0.08
C GLY A 275 -6.09 1.66 1.23
N ILE A 276 -5.16 2.54 1.61
CA ILE A 276 -4.49 2.51 2.92
C ILE A 276 -4.62 3.89 3.56
N GLY A 277 -5.12 3.94 4.79
CA GLY A 277 -5.18 5.16 5.59
C GLY A 277 -4.57 4.92 6.97
N ILE A 278 -3.81 5.87 7.48
CA ILE A 278 -3.21 5.77 8.82
C ILE A 278 -3.47 7.06 9.59
N PRO A 279 -4.02 6.97 10.81
CA PRO A 279 -4.17 8.13 11.68
C PRO A 279 -2.85 8.41 12.39
N ILE A 280 -2.41 9.67 12.33
CA ILE A 280 -1.17 10.13 12.95
C ILE A 280 -1.55 11.00 14.15
N PRO A 281 -1.20 10.59 15.39
CA PRO A 281 -1.44 11.41 16.56
C PRO A 281 -0.49 12.62 16.56
N VAL A 282 -1.02 13.80 16.86
CA VAL A 282 -0.21 15.02 16.99
C VAL A 282 0.38 15.06 18.39
N LEU A 283 1.46 14.31 18.61
CA LEU A 283 2.07 14.18 19.94
C LEU A 283 2.90 15.41 20.31
N ASP A 284 3.57 16.04 19.34
CA ASP A 284 4.43 17.20 19.57
C ASP A 284 4.59 18.07 18.32
N GLU A 285 5.30 19.18 18.47
CA GLU A 285 5.53 20.16 17.41
C GLU A 285 6.41 19.63 16.27
N GLU A 286 7.24 18.62 16.50
CA GLU A 286 8.04 18.00 15.44
C GLU A 286 7.18 17.14 14.52
N ILE A 287 6.26 16.33 15.07
CA ILE A 287 5.25 15.63 14.27
C ILE A 287 4.35 16.63 13.55
N ALA A 288 3.90 17.68 14.25
CA ALA A 288 3.11 18.74 13.61
C ALA A 288 3.84 19.36 12.41
N ARG A 289 5.17 19.55 12.50
CA ARG A 289 5.97 20.12 11.41
C ARG A 289 5.92 19.26 10.15
N THR A 290 5.99 17.93 10.26
CA THR A 290 5.92 17.04 9.09
C THR A 290 4.50 16.91 8.55
N LEU A 291 3.49 16.96 9.43
CA LEU A 291 2.07 17.00 9.04
C LEU A 291 1.66 18.29 8.31
N ALA A 292 2.39 19.38 8.53
CA ALA A 292 2.14 20.67 7.89
C ALA A 292 2.72 20.77 6.47
N LEU A 293 3.55 19.81 6.05
CA LEU A 293 4.16 19.81 4.72
C LEU A 293 3.10 19.68 3.62
N THR A 294 3.29 20.45 2.55
CA THR A 294 2.41 20.48 1.39
C THR A 294 3.05 19.78 0.20
N ASP A 295 2.26 19.57 -0.87
CA ASP A 295 2.79 19.06 -2.14
C ASP A 295 3.93 19.94 -2.71
N ALA A 296 4.04 21.22 -2.31
CA ALA A 296 5.13 22.11 -2.72
C ALA A 296 6.45 21.83 -1.98
N ASP A 297 6.39 21.28 -0.77
CA ASP A 297 7.55 20.97 0.06
C ASP A 297 8.10 19.57 -0.25
N LEU A 298 7.23 18.67 -0.71
CA LEU A 298 7.56 17.27 -0.95
C LEU A 298 8.14 17.07 -2.35
N THR A 299 9.35 16.51 -2.40
CA THR A 299 10.09 16.27 -3.65
C THR A 299 10.14 14.78 -4.00
N ALA A 300 9.99 14.45 -5.29
CA ALA A 300 10.18 13.10 -5.83
C ALA A 300 11.30 13.09 -6.88
N THR A 301 12.06 11.99 -6.93
CA THR A 301 13.17 11.82 -7.88
C THR A 301 12.67 11.27 -9.22
N ILE A 302 13.09 11.92 -10.32
CA ILE A 302 12.86 11.43 -11.67
C ILE A 302 13.86 10.31 -11.95
N PHE A 303 13.38 9.17 -12.44
CA PHE A 303 14.22 8.04 -12.87
C PHE A 303 13.93 7.69 -14.31
N ASP A 304 14.99 7.50 -15.09
CA ASP A 304 14.87 7.07 -16.48
C ASP A 304 14.81 5.54 -16.58
N TYR A 305 13.64 5.03 -16.94
CA TYR A 305 13.37 3.61 -17.15
C TYR A 305 13.86 3.11 -18.52
N GLY A 306 14.27 4.00 -19.42
CA GLY A 306 14.94 3.65 -20.67
C GLY A 306 16.29 2.97 -20.46
N VAL A 307 16.87 3.09 -19.25
CA VAL A 307 18.10 2.40 -18.86
C VAL A 307 17.76 1.10 -18.11
N ASP A 308 18.08 -0.03 -18.75
CA ASP A 308 17.85 -1.39 -18.24
C ASP A 308 18.85 -1.76 -17.11
N ARG A 309 18.88 -0.97 -16.04
CA ARG A 309 19.69 -1.21 -14.85
C ARG A 309 18.87 -1.01 -13.58
N ARG A 310 19.23 -1.75 -12.52
CA ARG A 310 18.66 -1.55 -11.17
C ARG A 310 18.89 -0.13 -10.67
N SER A 311 20.13 0.35 -10.80
CA SER A 311 20.50 1.74 -10.51
C SER A 311 20.25 2.58 -11.76
N ARG A 312 19.07 3.21 -11.83
CA ARG A 312 18.68 4.08 -12.94
C ARG A 312 19.26 5.48 -12.75
N PRO A 313 19.71 6.16 -13.81
CA PRO A 313 20.12 7.54 -13.69
C PRO A 313 18.92 8.42 -13.35
N SER A 314 19.19 9.54 -12.68
CA SER A 314 18.19 10.55 -12.38
C SER A 314 18.47 11.83 -13.17
N PRO A 315 17.52 12.25 -14.03
CA PRO A 315 17.58 13.55 -14.70
C PRO A 315 17.32 14.75 -13.77
N GLY A 316 16.85 14.52 -12.54
CA GLY A 316 16.50 15.60 -11.62
C GLY A 316 15.40 15.23 -10.62
N ARG A 317 14.85 16.26 -10.00
CA ARG A 317 13.83 16.17 -8.94
C ARG A 317 12.73 17.20 -9.20
N VAL A 318 11.51 16.85 -8.80
CA VAL A 318 10.32 17.70 -8.95
C VAL A 318 9.46 17.60 -7.70
N THR A 319 8.74 18.67 -7.39
CA THR A 319 7.80 18.66 -6.27
C THR A 319 6.48 18.00 -6.66
N TYR A 320 5.73 17.49 -5.68
CA TYR A 320 4.38 16.99 -5.97
C TYR A 320 3.49 18.11 -6.53
N ALA A 321 3.64 19.36 -6.09
CA ALA A 321 2.88 20.49 -6.62
C ALA A 321 3.13 20.69 -8.13
N GLN A 322 4.38 20.55 -8.57
CA GLN A 322 4.72 20.58 -10.01
C GLN A 322 4.06 19.42 -10.76
N LEU A 323 4.14 18.20 -10.22
CA LEU A 323 3.50 17.02 -10.82
C LEU A 323 1.98 17.20 -10.97
N ARG A 324 1.33 17.88 -10.02
CA ARG A 324 -0.11 18.18 -10.05
C ARG A 324 -0.51 19.17 -11.14
N THR A 325 0.43 19.94 -11.70
CA THR A 325 0.13 20.84 -12.83
C THR A 325 -0.13 20.08 -14.14
N GLY A 326 0.31 18.83 -14.22
CA GLY A 326 0.20 17.99 -15.42
C GLY A 326 1.37 18.12 -16.39
N GLU A 327 2.37 18.95 -16.11
CA GLU A 327 3.58 19.10 -16.92
C GLU A 327 4.80 19.39 -16.04
N ILE A 328 5.96 18.79 -16.36
CA ILE A 328 7.25 19.07 -15.73
C ILE A 328 8.33 19.32 -16.77
N GLU A 329 9.47 19.87 -16.35
CA GLU A 329 10.65 19.99 -17.19
C GLU A 329 11.63 18.85 -16.91
N VAL A 330 12.09 18.17 -17.97
CA VAL A 330 13.11 17.11 -17.93
C VAL A 330 14.09 17.36 -19.07
N ASP A 331 15.37 17.56 -18.74
CA ASP A 331 16.43 17.80 -19.74
C ASP A 331 16.08 18.94 -20.72
N GLY A 332 15.56 20.05 -20.19
CA GLY A 332 15.13 21.22 -20.96
C GLY A 332 13.87 21.01 -21.82
N ARG A 333 13.15 19.90 -21.63
CA ARG A 333 11.92 19.57 -22.37
C ARG A 333 10.71 19.58 -21.44
N LYS A 334 9.60 20.09 -21.96
CA LYS A 334 8.28 19.96 -21.33
C LYS A 334 7.75 18.54 -21.53
N VAL A 335 7.41 17.88 -20.43
CA VAL A 335 6.97 16.49 -20.40
C VAL A 335 5.60 16.41 -19.71
N PRO A 336 4.54 15.94 -20.39
CA PRO A 336 3.23 15.77 -19.76
C PRO A 336 3.29 14.66 -18.70
N VAL A 337 2.58 14.86 -17.59
CA VAL A 337 2.62 14.01 -16.40
C VAL A 337 1.26 13.41 -16.11
N GLY A 338 1.20 12.09 -15.88
CA GLY A 338 0.02 11.38 -15.43
C GLY A 338 0.19 10.78 -14.02
N PRO A 339 -0.74 11.01 -13.08
CA PRO A 339 -0.75 10.27 -11.82
C PRO A 339 -1.31 8.85 -12.05
N ILE A 340 -0.67 7.87 -11.41
CA ILE A 340 -1.16 6.49 -11.36
C ILE A 340 -2.02 6.27 -10.11
N SER A 341 -1.76 6.98 -9.01
CA SER A 341 -2.62 6.98 -7.83
C SER A 341 -3.83 7.91 -7.97
N SER A 342 -4.94 7.58 -7.31
CA SER A 342 -6.14 8.41 -7.28
C SER A 342 -6.18 9.31 -6.05
N LEU A 343 -5.92 10.60 -6.24
CA LEU A 343 -6.04 11.60 -5.17
C LEU A 343 -7.49 11.75 -4.65
N PRO A 344 -8.54 11.74 -5.49
CA PRO A 344 -9.92 11.75 -4.99
C PRO A 344 -10.25 10.56 -4.09
N ALA A 345 -9.80 9.35 -4.43
CA ALA A 345 -10.00 8.18 -3.58
C ALA A 345 -9.18 8.26 -2.28
N ALA A 346 -7.95 8.77 -2.34
CA ALA A 346 -7.13 9.03 -1.16
C ALA A 346 -7.80 10.00 -0.18
N ARG A 347 -8.43 11.08 -0.68
CA ARG A 347 -9.23 12.02 0.12
C ARG A 347 -10.45 11.36 0.77
N ARG A 348 -11.14 10.48 0.03
CA ARG A 348 -12.25 9.69 0.60
C ARG A 348 -11.76 8.80 1.74
N ILE A 349 -10.63 8.13 1.59
CA ILE A 349 -10.03 7.29 2.64
C ILE A 349 -9.69 8.12 3.89
N ALA A 350 -9.02 9.26 3.72
CA ALA A 350 -8.69 10.13 4.86
C ALA A 350 -9.96 10.64 5.57
N SER A 351 -11.00 10.99 4.80
CA SER A 351 -12.29 11.44 5.34
C SER A 351 -13.03 10.31 6.08
N GLU A 352 -13.01 9.10 5.54
CA GLU A 352 -13.65 7.94 6.16
C GLU A 352 -12.93 7.53 7.45
N LEU A 353 -11.60 7.56 7.45
CA LEU A 353 -10.82 7.34 8.67
C LEU A 353 -11.06 8.44 9.72
N LYS A 354 -11.22 9.70 9.29
CA LYS A 354 -11.65 10.80 10.17
C LYS A 354 -13.00 10.52 10.79
N ARG A 355 -13.96 10.02 9.99
CA ARG A 355 -15.29 9.60 10.45
C ARG A 355 -15.22 8.47 11.47
N TRP A 356 -14.44 7.41 11.20
CA TRP A 356 -14.25 6.29 12.15
C TRP A 356 -13.76 6.77 13.51
N ILE A 357 -12.85 7.73 13.55
CA ILE A 357 -12.30 8.24 14.81
C ILE A 357 -13.31 9.16 15.51
N ALA A 358 -13.87 10.13 14.79
CA ALA A 358 -14.74 11.16 15.36
C ALA A 358 -16.13 10.63 15.74
N GLU A 359 -16.67 9.65 15.01
CA GLU A 359 -18.03 9.13 15.18
C GLU A 359 -18.04 7.74 15.80
N GLU A 360 -17.20 6.83 15.30
CA GLU A 360 -17.21 5.41 15.74
C GLU A 360 -16.22 5.13 16.88
N ARG A 361 -15.56 6.18 17.40
CA ARG A 361 -14.61 6.09 18.53
C ARG A 361 -13.45 5.14 18.23
N PHE A 362 -13.02 5.08 16.97
CA PHE A 362 -11.86 4.30 16.54
C PHE A 362 -10.60 4.80 17.26
N SER A 363 -10.19 4.09 18.30
CA SER A 363 -9.00 4.41 19.08
C SER A 363 -7.70 4.19 18.31
N LEU A 364 -6.66 4.94 18.67
CA LEU A 364 -5.31 4.77 18.16
C LEU A 364 -4.54 3.75 18.99
N THR A 365 -3.49 3.17 18.40
CA THR A 365 -2.61 2.23 19.08
C THR A 365 -1.17 2.69 18.97
N GLN A 366 -0.53 2.88 20.13
CA GLN A 366 0.91 3.10 20.18
C GLN A 366 1.61 1.87 19.58
N PRO A 367 2.60 2.04 18.68
CA PRO A 367 3.33 0.91 18.13
C PRO A 367 3.91 0.02 19.23
N LEU A 368 3.71 -1.29 19.09
CA LEU A 368 4.35 -2.30 19.94
C LEU A 368 5.87 -2.33 19.67
N GLN A 369 6.24 -2.03 18.43
CA GLN A 369 7.61 -1.90 17.98
C GLN A 369 7.68 -0.85 16.87
N LEU A 370 8.65 0.07 16.95
CA LEU A 370 8.90 1.02 15.88
C LEU A 370 9.49 0.32 14.65
N LEU A 371 9.20 0.86 13.45
CA LEU A 371 9.89 0.42 12.24
C LEU A 371 11.37 0.79 12.30
N PRO A 372 12.24 0.08 11.54
CA PRO A 372 13.63 0.46 11.41
C PRO A 372 13.80 1.92 11.01
N GLN A 373 14.51 2.65 11.85
CA GLN A 373 14.78 4.06 11.68
C GLN A 373 15.89 4.29 10.63
N PRO A 374 16.03 5.51 10.09
CA PRO A 374 17.18 5.85 9.25
C PRO A 374 18.51 5.49 9.93
N GLY A 375 19.38 4.77 9.21
CA GLY A 375 20.68 4.30 9.69
C GLY A 375 20.67 2.97 10.45
N THR A 376 19.52 2.32 10.65
CA THR A 376 19.42 1.12 11.53
C THR A 376 19.53 -0.23 10.81
N GLN A 377 19.38 -0.27 9.49
CA GLN A 377 19.47 -1.53 8.73
C GLN A 377 20.15 -1.35 7.38
N SER A 378 20.45 -2.45 6.69
CA SER A 378 21.00 -2.43 5.32
C SER A 378 19.99 -2.97 4.32
N PHE A 379 19.87 -2.32 3.16
CA PHE A 379 19.06 -2.82 2.05
C PHE A 379 19.97 -3.53 1.05
N LYS A 380 19.88 -4.86 0.98
CA LYS A 380 20.76 -5.68 0.15
C LYS A 380 20.08 -6.04 -1.17
N PRO A 381 20.76 -5.85 -2.31
CA PRO A 381 20.30 -6.42 -3.55
C PRO A 381 20.48 -7.94 -3.60
N LEU A 382 19.80 -8.58 -4.55
CA LEU A 382 20.15 -9.94 -4.98
C LEU A 382 21.48 -9.89 -5.76
N GLU A 383 22.50 -10.59 -5.24
CA GLU A 383 23.75 -10.86 -5.94
C GLU A 383 23.61 -12.18 -6.70
N ILE A 384 23.91 -12.16 -8.00
CA ILE A 384 23.85 -13.36 -8.84
C ILE A 384 25.12 -14.17 -8.58
N ARG A 385 24.97 -15.36 -8.01
CA ARG A 385 26.06 -16.30 -7.74
C ARG A 385 25.72 -17.66 -8.35
N THR A 386 26.73 -18.35 -8.85
CA THR A 386 26.61 -19.76 -9.25
C THR A 386 26.86 -20.66 -8.04
N GLU A 387 26.50 -21.94 -8.15
CA GLU A 387 26.75 -22.92 -7.09
C GLU A 387 28.24 -23.02 -6.76
N GLU A 388 29.12 -22.92 -7.76
CA GLU A 388 30.57 -22.95 -7.56
C GLU A 388 31.12 -21.71 -6.83
N ALA A 389 30.34 -20.65 -6.69
CA ALA A 389 30.73 -19.38 -6.06
C ALA A 389 30.25 -19.24 -4.60
N ILE A 390 29.57 -20.25 -4.06
CA ILE A 390 29.11 -20.35 -2.66
C ILE A 390 30.05 -21.30 -1.91
#